data_AF-A0A914QSH8-F1
#
_entry.id   AF-A0A914QSH8-F1
#
_cell.length_a   1.000
_cell.length_b   1.000
_cell.length_c   1.000
_cell.angle_alpha   90.00
_cell.angle_beta   90.00
_cell.angle_gamma   90.00
#
_symmetry.space_group_name_H-M   'P 1'
#
loop_
_entity.id
_entity.type
_entity.pdbx_description
1 polymer ?
#
loop_
_entity_poly.entity_id
_entity_poly.type
_entity_poly.pdbx_seq_one_letter_code
_entity_poly.pdbx_strand_id
1 'polypeptide(L)'
;MNQGIFLDEFHAQFLSNKNIETLKIIGSPQLTAIGQSALSHYRSLQTLDLSYNSITFQSQTETYAFYHTNLIEINLSHNNIGTTDILMKAFEQTRNLRSLYLNNNRNLNFGLNGFPANLGRLEFLDLSYCHIWSLNDNVFNHLVNLKNLHLEGNALSFIPKSLCIRPPTLQIYLAKTHIEKSHQKYLQENCTIKTLFELSMPSEKSFRIVDDDRWNLSVWFYLLILSSILNVGLFIYALFVAKKKIFKERLNCF
;
A
#
# COMPACT_ATOMS: atom_id res chain seq x y z
N MET A 1 27.92 23.35 6.73
CA MET A 1 26.54 22.86 6.64
C MET A 1 26.10 23.09 5.22
N ASN A 2 26.01 22.05 4.39
CA ASN A 2 25.46 22.22 3.04
C ASN A 2 23.97 22.53 3.21
N GLN A 3 23.58 23.78 2.91
CA GLN A 3 22.17 24.14 2.81
C GLN A 3 21.59 23.29 1.69
N GLY A 4 20.53 22.53 1.99
CA GLY A 4 19.81 21.77 0.98
C GLY A 4 19.22 22.71 -0.07
N ILE A 5 19.07 22.21 -1.29
CA ILE A 5 18.65 22.94 -2.48
C ILE A 5 17.16 22.67 -2.71
N PHE A 6 16.43 23.72 -3.06
CA PHE A 6 15.02 23.60 -3.47
C PHE A 6 14.95 23.05 -4.88
N LEU A 7 13.90 22.28 -5.19
CA LEU A 7 13.69 21.77 -6.54
C LEU A 7 13.74 22.89 -7.60
N ASP A 8 13.20 24.07 -7.27
CA ASP A 8 13.20 25.29 -8.06
C ASP A 8 14.61 25.70 -8.53
N GLU A 9 15.56 25.69 -7.60
CA GLU A 9 16.95 26.05 -7.85
C GLU A 9 17.68 24.95 -8.62
N PHE A 10 17.33 23.69 -8.34
CA PHE A 10 17.93 22.53 -8.97
C PHE A 10 17.62 22.48 -10.47
N HIS A 11 16.34 22.58 -10.87
CA HIS A 11 15.97 22.37 -12.27
C HIS A 11 16.09 23.63 -13.16
N ALA A 12 16.10 24.84 -12.58
CA ALA A 12 16.34 26.08 -13.33
C ALA A 12 17.67 26.06 -14.11
N GLN A 13 18.63 25.23 -13.68
CA GLN A 13 19.93 25.05 -14.32
C GLN A 13 19.90 24.07 -15.52
N PHE A 14 18.86 23.24 -15.67
CA PHE A 14 18.91 22.07 -16.56
C PHE A 14 17.81 21.97 -17.61
N LEU A 15 16.76 22.81 -17.60
CA LEU A 15 15.58 22.55 -18.44
C LEU A 15 15.04 23.80 -19.17
N SER A 16 15.21 23.82 -20.49
CA SER A 16 14.53 24.75 -21.43
C SER A 16 13.21 24.20 -21.99
N ASN A 17 12.97 22.89 -21.87
CA ASN A 17 11.82 22.22 -22.49
C ASN A 17 10.59 22.20 -21.56
N LYS A 18 9.57 22.99 -21.92
CA LYS A 18 8.30 23.08 -21.16
C LYS A 18 7.32 21.94 -21.46
N ASN A 19 7.59 21.12 -22.47
CA ASN A 19 6.70 20.06 -22.95
C ASN A 19 7.07 18.67 -22.39
N ILE A 20 7.86 18.60 -21.32
CA ILE A 20 8.21 17.31 -20.72
C ILE A 20 6.98 16.66 -20.08
N GLU A 21 6.82 15.36 -20.30
CA GLU A 21 5.77 14.54 -19.68
C GLU A 21 6.29 13.75 -18.47
N THR A 22 7.59 13.52 -18.43
CA THR A 22 8.26 12.79 -17.34
C THR A 22 9.47 13.58 -16.86
N LEU A 23 9.58 13.76 -15.55
CA LEU A 23 10.74 14.34 -14.87
C LEU A 23 11.22 13.36 -13.81
N LYS A 24 12.51 13.01 -13.85
CA LYS A 24 13.13 12.14 -12.85
C LYS A 24 14.39 12.79 -12.30
N ILE A 25 14.43 12.99 -10.99
CA ILE A 25 15.61 13.46 -10.25
C ILE A 25 15.74 12.53 -9.06
N ILE A 26 16.62 11.54 -9.16
CA ILE A 26 16.73 10.43 -8.21
C ILE A 26 18.13 10.44 -7.61
N GLY A 27 18.27 10.13 -6.32
CA GLY A 27 19.59 9.96 -5.71
C GLY A 27 20.38 11.26 -5.54
N SER A 28 19.70 12.40 -5.53
CA SER A 28 20.29 13.74 -5.37
C SER A 28 20.21 14.15 -3.88
N PRO A 29 21.25 13.89 -3.07
CA PRO A 29 21.18 14.06 -1.61
C PRO A 29 20.99 15.52 -1.17
N GLN A 30 21.30 16.48 -2.05
CA GLN A 30 21.13 17.91 -1.82
C GLN A 30 19.68 18.38 -2.06
N LEU A 31 18.84 17.62 -2.74
CA LEU A 31 17.45 17.98 -2.97
C LEU A 31 16.63 17.70 -1.71
N THR A 32 16.26 18.76 -0.99
CA THR A 32 15.64 18.65 0.35
C THR A 32 14.22 19.22 0.44
N ALA A 33 13.77 19.98 -0.55
CA ALA A 33 12.49 20.66 -0.54
C ALA A 33 11.94 20.86 -1.95
N ILE A 34 10.63 21.03 -2.05
CA ILE A 34 9.95 21.40 -3.29
C ILE A 34 9.19 22.70 -3.04
N GLY A 35 9.62 23.79 -3.66
CA GLY A 35 8.95 25.07 -3.49
C GLY A 35 7.56 25.11 -4.11
N GLN A 36 6.79 26.10 -3.67
CA GLN A 36 5.45 26.37 -4.14
C GLN A 36 5.48 26.60 -5.65
N SER A 37 4.63 25.85 -6.38
CA SER A 37 4.54 25.94 -7.84
C SER A 37 5.86 25.68 -8.58
N ALA A 38 6.81 24.95 -7.98
CA ALA A 38 8.11 24.65 -8.56
C ALA A 38 8.03 24.04 -9.96
N LEU A 39 6.98 23.27 -10.22
CA LEU A 39 6.78 22.56 -11.49
C LEU A 39 5.72 23.22 -12.38
N SER A 40 5.24 24.43 -12.05
CA SER A 40 4.14 25.10 -12.75
C SER A 40 4.41 25.42 -14.23
N HIS A 41 5.69 25.44 -14.62
CA HIS A 41 6.11 25.61 -16.01
C HIS A 41 5.92 24.34 -16.86
N TYR A 42 5.94 23.16 -16.24
CA TYR A 42 5.81 21.86 -16.91
C TYR A 42 4.35 21.39 -16.93
N ARG A 43 3.52 22.13 -17.68
CA ARG A 43 2.07 21.87 -17.72
C ARG A 43 1.70 20.51 -18.31
N SER A 44 2.56 19.94 -19.16
CA SER A 44 2.38 18.60 -19.72
C SER A 44 2.92 17.48 -18.83
N LEU A 45 3.49 17.80 -17.67
CA LEU A 45 4.12 16.81 -16.78
C LEU A 45 3.05 15.87 -16.21
N GLN A 46 3.25 14.57 -16.44
CA GLN A 46 2.38 13.49 -16.01
C GLN A 46 3.06 12.58 -14.98
N THR A 47 4.38 12.36 -15.10
CA THR A 47 5.13 11.49 -14.20
C THR A 47 6.27 12.27 -13.54
N LEU A 48 6.31 12.23 -12.21
CA LEU A 48 7.37 12.85 -11.42
C LEU A 48 8.00 11.81 -10.51
N ASP A 49 9.29 11.54 -10.72
CA ASP A 49 10.08 10.66 -9.85
C ASP A 49 11.14 11.47 -9.11
N LEU A 50 10.92 11.64 -7.80
CA LEU A 50 11.83 12.30 -6.88
C LEU A 50 12.26 11.33 -5.77
N SER A 51 12.32 10.04 -6.08
CA SER A 51 12.71 9.01 -5.12
C SER A 51 14.19 9.08 -4.73
N TYR A 52 14.52 8.51 -3.57
CA TYR A 52 15.91 8.42 -3.06
C TYR A 52 16.61 9.78 -2.93
N ASN A 53 15.87 10.84 -2.60
CA ASN A 53 16.43 12.15 -2.26
C ASN A 53 16.33 12.38 -0.74
N SER A 54 16.50 13.63 -0.31
CA SER A 54 16.41 14.05 1.08
C SER A 54 15.20 14.95 1.33
N ILE A 55 14.14 14.81 0.51
CA ILE A 55 13.00 15.73 0.53
C ILE A 55 12.24 15.64 1.83
N THR A 56 11.91 16.80 2.38
CA THR A 56 11.01 16.97 3.51
C THR A 56 9.82 17.86 3.09
N PHE A 57 8.81 17.99 3.96
CA PHE A 57 7.70 18.94 3.81
C PHE A 57 7.44 19.59 5.19
N GLN A 58 8.14 20.68 5.47
CA GLN A 58 8.22 21.32 6.79
C GLN A 58 7.82 22.81 6.77
N SER A 59 7.66 23.43 5.60
CA SER A 59 7.42 24.86 5.42
C SER A 59 6.16 25.15 4.60
N GLN A 60 5.48 26.26 4.90
CA GLN A 60 4.34 26.72 4.08
C GLN A 60 4.75 27.08 2.65
N THR A 61 6.04 27.35 2.40
CA THR A 61 6.58 27.58 1.06
C THR A 61 6.55 26.34 0.18
N GLU A 62 6.18 25.16 0.71
CA GLU A 62 6.07 23.91 -0.04
C GLU A 62 4.59 23.54 -0.31
N THR A 63 3.67 24.39 0.13
CA THR A 63 2.25 24.26 -0.23
C THR A 63 2.06 24.46 -1.73
N TYR A 64 1.09 23.75 -2.33
CA TYR A 64 0.84 23.82 -3.78
C TYR A 64 2.09 23.54 -4.64
N ALA A 65 3.04 22.74 -4.17
CA ALA A 65 4.28 22.42 -4.88
C ALA A 65 4.03 21.91 -6.31
N PHE A 66 2.95 21.15 -6.50
CA PHE A 66 2.59 20.50 -7.76
C PHE A 66 1.53 21.27 -8.57
N TYR A 67 1.27 22.53 -8.22
CA TYR A 67 0.25 23.34 -8.88
C TYR A 67 0.55 23.58 -10.37
N HIS A 68 -0.51 23.70 -11.18
CA HIS A 68 -0.44 23.83 -12.65
C HIS A 68 0.21 22.66 -13.42
N THR A 69 0.34 21.50 -12.80
CA THR A 69 0.79 20.27 -13.48
C THR A 69 -0.39 19.35 -13.83
N ASN A 70 -0.17 18.39 -14.74
CA ASN A 70 -1.13 17.34 -15.09
C ASN A 70 -0.70 15.98 -14.50
N LEU A 71 -0.08 15.99 -13.33
CA LEU A 71 0.51 14.79 -12.72
C LEU A 71 -0.53 13.68 -12.52
N ILE A 72 -0.15 12.50 -13.00
CA ILE A 72 -0.86 11.23 -12.89
C ILE A 72 -0.11 10.32 -11.91
N GLU A 73 1.22 10.39 -11.89
CA GLU A 73 2.07 9.59 -11.01
C GLU A 73 3.12 10.46 -10.32
N ILE A 74 3.25 10.28 -9.00
CA ILE A 74 4.28 10.92 -8.18
C ILE A 74 4.96 9.85 -7.33
N ASN A 75 6.29 9.76 -7.46
CA ASN A 75 7.12 8.92 -6.62
C ASN A 75 8.00 9.79 -5.70
N LEU A 76 7.68 9.76 -4.40
CA LEU A 76 8.41 10.42 -3.32
C LEU A 76 8.99 9.38 -2.34
N SER A 77 9.14 8.13 -2.78
CA SER A 77 9.68 7.05 -1.96
C SER A 77 11.13 7.31 -1.55
N HIS A 78 11.55 6.72 -0.43
CA HIS A 78 12.93 6.86 0.07
C HIS A 78 13.37 8.33 0.24
N ASN A 79 12.49 9.16 0.80
CA ASN A 79 12.79 10.52 1.24
C ASN A 79 12.73 10.62 2.77
N ASN A 80 12.72 11.83 3.32
CA ASN A 80 12.65 12.07 4.76
C ASN A 80 11.39 12.88 5.15
N ILE A 81 10.25 12.52 4.57
CA ILE A 81 8.97 13.17 4.87
C ILE A 81 8.54 12.79 6.30
N GLY A 82 8.37 13.82 7.14
CA GLY A 82 7.94 13.69 8.53
C GLY A 82 6.44 13.86 8.70
N THR A 83 5.97 15.10 8.88
CA THR A 83 4.53 15.39 8.99
C THR A 83 3.85 15.41 7.62
N THR A 84 2.63 14.87 7.56
CA THR A 84 1.81 14.92 6.35
C THR A 84 1.06 16.24 6.17
N ASP A 85 0.99 17.13 7.16
CA ASP A 85 0.13 18.33 7.08
C ASP A 85 0.49 19.25 5.91
N ILE A 86 1.79 19.50 5.73
CA ILE A 86 2.30 20.30 4.60
C ILE A 86 2.24 19.48 3.31
N LEU A 87 2.57 18.18 3.36
CA LEU A 87 2.49 17.30 2.20
C LEU A 87 1.07 17.27 1.60
N MET A 88 0.02 17.21 2.43
CA MET A 88 -1.36 17.23 1.94
C MET A 88 -1.71 18.54 1.24
N LYS A 89 -1.18 19.68 1.71
CA LYS A 89 -1.31 20.98 1.03
C LYS A 89 -0.46 21.07 -0.24
N ALA A 90 0.65 20.34 -0.33
CA ALA A 90 1.46 20.28 -1.55
C ALA A 90 0.68 19.63 -2.71
N PHE A 91 -0.15 18.65 -2.39
CA PHE A 91 -1.07 17.99 -3.33
C PHE A 91 -2.36 18.78 -3.58
N GLU A 92 -2.55 19.94 -2.95
CA GLU A 92 -3.74 20.74 -3.21
C GLU A 92 -3.74 21.14 -4.70
N GLN A 93 -4.82 20.81 -5.41
CA GLN A 93 -5.00 20.94 -6.87
C GLN A 93 -4.42 19.82 -7.76
N THR A 94 -3.79 18.76 -7.25
CA THR A 94 -3.36 17.59 -8.08
C THR A 94 -4.51 16.62 -8.37
N ARG A 95 -5.54 17.08 -9.08
CA ARG A 95 -6.81 16.34 -9.27
C ARG A 95 -6.72 15.11 -10.18
N ASN A 96 -5.64 14.97 -10.96
CA ASN A 96 -5.47 13.89 -11.92
C ASN A 96 -4.63 12.72 -11.39
N LEU A 97 -4.11 12.84 -10.17
CA LEU A 97 -3.20 11.87 -9.58
C LEU A 97 -3.89 10.50 -9.42
N ARG A 98 -3.24 9.45 -9.92
CA ARG A 98 -3.67 8.05 -9.86
C ARG A 98 -2.73 7.17 -9.05
N SER A 99 -1.43 7.47 -9.06
CA SER A 99 -0.41 6.69 -8.35
C SER A 99 0.44 7.59 -7.46
N LEU A 100 0.53 7.23 -6.18
CA LEU A 100 1.37 7.94 -5.21
C LEU A 100 2.22 6.95 -4.41
N TYR A 101 3.53 7.11 -4.50
CA TYR A 101 4.50 6.32 -3.74
C TYR A 101 5.12 7.19 -2.64
N LEU A 102 4.91 6.80 -1.38
CA LEU A 102 5.47 7.45 -0.19
C LEU A 102 6.24 6.46 0.68
N ASN A 103 6.41 5.22 0.23
CA ASN A 103 7.09 4.17 0.97
C ASN A 103 8.52 4.54 1.35
N ASN A 104 9.02 3.94 2.43
CA ASN A 104 10.34 4.21 2.99
C ASN A 104 10.58 5.67 3.44
N ASN A 105 9.52 6.45 3.72
CA ASN A 105 9.61 7.69 4.50
C ASN A 105 9.44 7.35 5.99
N ARG A 106 10.52 6.97 6.67
CA ARG A 106 10.48 6.33 8.01
C ARG A 106 9.90 7.19 9.14
N ASN A 107 9.69 8.49 8.92
CA ASN A 107 9.16 9.40 9.92
C ASN A 107 7.73 9.87 9.57
N LEU A 108 7.07 9.21 8.60
CA LEU A 108 5.79 9.64 8.09
C LEU A 108 4.71 9.53 9.18
N ASN A 109 4.19 10.68 9.57
CA ASN A 109 3.16 10.80 10.60
C ASN A 109 1.93 11.49 10.02
N PHE A 110 0.80 10.79 10.08
CA PHE A 110 -0.49 11.33 9.68
C PHE A 110 -1.07 12.17 10.82
N GLY A 111 -1.30 13.44 10.53
CA GLY A 111 -2.03 14.34 11.43
C GLY A 111 -3.51 13.93 11.61
N LEU A 112 -4.29 14.84 12.18
CA LEU A 112 -5.74 14.65 12.33
C LEU A 112 -6.47 14.65 10.98
N ASN A 113 -5.85 15.26 9.97
CA ASN A 113 -6.38 15.34 8.62
C ASN A 113 -5.89 14.16 7.79
N GLY A 114 -6.82 13.50 7.11
CA GLY A 114 -6.51 12.46 6.13
C GLY A 114 -6.02 13.02 4.80
N PHE A 115 -5.99 12.14 3.79
CA PHE A 115 -5.76 12.56 2.41
C PHE A 115 -6.86 13.53 1.94
N PRO A 116 -6.53 14.59 1.19
CA PRO A 116 -7.50 15.61 0.82
C PRO A 116 -8.48 15.11 -0.26
N ALA A 117 -9.66 15.75 -0.31
CA ALA A 117 -10.76 15.41 -1.22
C ALA A 117 -10.39 15.40 -2.71
N ASN A 118 -9.41 16.21 -3.10
CA ASN A 118 -8.99 16.31 -4.50
C ASN A 118 -8.20 15.09 -4.99
N LEU A 119 -7.75 14.20 -4.10
CA LEU A 119 -7.13 12.93 -4.46
C LEU A 119 -8.15 11.79 -4.67
N GLY A 120 -9.43 12.11 -4.89
CA GLY A 120 -10.48 11.12 -5.12
C GLY A 120 -10.25 10.21 -6.34
N ARG A 121 -9.39 10.58 -7.29
CA ARG A 121 -8.99 9.75 -8.44
C ARG A 121 -7.81 8.81 -8.17
N LEU A 122 -7.20 8.86 -6.99
CA LEU A 122 -6.07 8.01 -6.64
C LEU A 122 -6.52 6.54 -6.65
N GLU A 123 -5.76 5.71 -7.36
CA GLU A 123 -6.01 4.28 -7.52
C GLU A 123 -4.97 3.43 -6.80
N PHE A 124 -3.73 3.92 -6.72
CA PHE A 124 -2.60 3.25 -6.10
C PHE A 124 -1.94 4.16 -5.06
N LEU A 125 -1.75 3.63 -3.85
CA LEU A 125 -1.07 4.31 -2.76
C LEU A 125 -0.12 3.34 -2.06
N ASP A 126 1.16 3.70 -2.01
CA ASP A 126 2.17 2.96 -1.25
C ASP A 126 2.68 3.73 -0.04
N LEU A 127 2.37 3.20 1.15
CA LEU A 127 2.78 3.68 2.47
C LEU A 127 3.63 2.63 3.21
N SER A 128 4.17 1.64 2.50
CA SER A 128 4.95 0.56 3.11
C SER A 128 6.26 1.07 3.73
N TYR A 129 6.71 0.43 4.82
CA TYR A 129 7.97 0.71 5.50
C TYR A 129 8.15 2.18 5.95
N CYS A 130 7.06 2.83 6.34
CA CYS A 130 7.03 4.22 6.80
C CYS A 130 7.06 4.38 8.33
N HIS A 131 7.13 3.27 9.09
CA HIS A 131 7.10 3.26 10.55
C HIS A 131 5.78 3.81 11.15
N ILE A 132 4.70 3.70 10.38
CA ILE A 132 3.37 4.14 10.80
C ILE A 132 2.89 3.21 11.92
N TRP A 133 2.53 3.78 13.07
CA TRP A 133 2.04 3.02 14.23
C TRP A 133 0.54 3.21 14.48
N SER A 134 -0.04 4.30 13.99
CA SER A 134 -1.48 4.56 14.04
C SER A 134 -1.96 5.29 12.80
N LEU A 135 -3.23 5.04 12.45
CA LEU A 135 -3.94 5.68 11.37
C LEU A 135 -5.35 6.02 11.87
N ASN A 136 -5.78 7.26 11.66
CA ASN A 136 -7.12 7.68 12.03
C ASN A 136 -8.16 7.01 11.13
N ASP A 137 -9.35 6.75 11.68
CA ASP A 137 -10.43 6.06 10.97
C ASP A 137 -10.84 6.78 9.67
N ASN A 138 -10.66 8.09 9.59
CA ASN A 138 -11.03 8.91 8.43
C ASN A 138 -9.89 9.14 7.44
N VAL A 139 -8.67 8.64 7.70
CA VAL A 139 -7.45 9.03 6.95
C VAL A 139 -7.59 8.80 5.44
N PHE A 140 -8.33 7.76 5.03
CA PHE A 140 -8.52 7.40 3.64
C PHE A 140 -9.89 7.78 3.08
N ASN A 141 -10.78 8.47 3.82
CA ASN A 141 -12.19 8.68 3.45
C ASN A 141 -12.41 9.29 2.06
N HIS A 142 -11.50 10.14 1.63
CA HIS A 142 -11.59 10.81 0.33
C HIS A 142 -11.04 10.00 -0.86
N LEU A 143 -10.28 8.93 -0.62
CA LEU A 143 -9.68 8.10 -1.66
C LEU A 143 -10.70 7.09 -2.21
N VAL A 144 -11.77 7.59 -2.83
CA VAL A 144 -12.95 6.80 -3.23
C VAL A 144 -12.69 5.80 -4.35
N ASN A 145 -11.67 6.04 -5.19
CA ASN A 145 -11.30 5.16 -6.30
C ASN A 145 -10.07 4.29 -5.99
N LEU A 146 -9.62 4.23 -4.74
CA LEU A 146 -8.43 3.46 -4.37
C LEU A 146 -8.65 1.96 -4.63
N LYS A 147 -7.68 1.35 -5.32
CA LYS A 147 -7.67 -0.07 -5.70
C LYS A 147 -6.56 -0.83 -5.01
N ASN A 148 -5.41 -0.20 -4.76
CA ASN A 148 -4.26 -0.83 -4.14
C ASN A 148 -3.71 0.07 -3.03
N LEU A 149 -3.66 -0.48 -1.82
CA LEU A 149 -3.12 0.18 -0.63
C LEU A 149 -2.05 -0.71 0.01
N HIS A 150 -0.81 -0.25 -0.05
CA HIS A 150 0.34 -0.92 0.56
C HIS A 150 0.63 -0.32 1.93
N LEU A 151 0.62 -1.16 2.96
CA LEU A 151 0.86 -0.81 4.37
C LEU A 151 1.89 -1.75 5.02
N GLU A 152 2.58 -2.56 4.22
CA GLU A 152 3.53 -3.57 4.67
C GLU A 152 4.68 -2.96 5.48
N GLY A 153 5.21 -3.72 6.44
CA GLY A 153 6.39 -3.30 7.20
C GLY A 153 6.19 -2.07 8.09
N ASN A 154 4.95 -1.73 8.42
CA ASN A 154 4.59 -0.70 9.39
C ASN A 154 4.33 -1.31 10.78
N ALA A 155 4.34 -0.46 11.82
CA ALA A 155 4.12 -0.84 13.21
C ALA A 155 2.64 -0.75 13.62
N LEU A 156 1.72 -1.00 12.67
CA LEU A 156 0.28 -0.88 12.89
C LEU A 156 -0.24 -2.03 13.77
N SER A 157 -1.00 -1.68 14.80
CA SER A 157 -1.80 -2.62 15.61
C SER A 157 -3.25 -2.74 15.12
N PHE A 158 -3.74 -1.73 14.42
CA PHE A 158 -5.10 -1.63 13.88
C PHE A 158 -5.07 -0.98 12.50
N ILE A 159 -6.08 -1.24 11.68
CA ILE A 159 -6.33 -0.46 10.46
C ILE A 159 -7.67 0.28 10.57
N PRO A 160 -7.82 1.42 9.88
CA PRO A 160 -9.07 2.17 9.82
C PRO A 160 -10.26 1.29 9.42
N LYS A 161 -11.34 1.29 10.22
CA LYS A 161 -12.55 0.51 9.90
C LYS A 161 -13.25 1.01 8.63
N SER A 162 -13.03 2.28 8.27
CA SER A 162 -13.49 2.87 7.01
C SER A 162 -12.97 2.14 5.76
N LEU A 163 -11.91 1.35 5.88
CA LEU A 163 -11.43 0.51 4.79
C LEU A 163 -12.34 -0.70 4.54
N CYS A 164 -13.09 -1.18 5.54
CA CYS A 164 -14.02 -2.31 5.36
C CYS A 164 -15.31 -1.95 4.65
N ILE A 165 -15.70 -0.67 4.63
CA ILE A 165 -16.87 -0.18 3.88
C ILE A 165 -16.56 0.15 2.41
N ARG A 166 -15.30 -0.04 1.99
CA ARG A 166 -14.84 0.21 0.62
C ARG A 166 -15.31 -0.88 -0.34
N PRO A 167 -15.39 -0.58 -1.65
CA PRO A 167 -15.76 -1.59 -2.64
C PRO A 167 -14.79 -2.78 -2.61
N PRO A 168 -15.25 -4.00 -2.94
CA PRO A 168 -14.46 -5.24 -2.88
C PRO A 168 -13.27 -5.27 -3.85
N THR A 169 -13.13 -4.25 -4.70
CA THR A 169 -11.99 -4.06 -5.60
C THR A 169 -10.74 -3.54 -4.90
N LEU A 170 -10.86 -2.97 -3.69
CA LEU A 170 -9.72 -2.49 -2.93
C LEU A 170 -8.92 -3.67 -2.36
N GLN A 171 -7.65 -3.74 -2.75
CA GLN A 171 -6.65 -4.66 -2.23
C GLN A 171 -5.79 -3.93 -1.20
N ILE A 172 -5.66 -4.52 -0.02
CA ILE A 172 -4.87 -3.98 1.09
C ILE A 172 -3.78 -4.99 1.41
N TYR A 173 -2.54 -4.53 1.42
CA TYR A 173 -1.37 -5.37 1.70
C TYR A 173 -0.82 -5.01 3.09
N LEU A 174 -0.74 -6.01 3.96
CA LEU A 174 -0.44 -5.84 5.39
C LEU A 174 0.69 -6.75 5.88
N ALA A 175 1.48 -7.31 4.97
CA ALA A 175 2.59 -8.18 5.33
C ALA A 175 3.54 -7.46 6.32
N LYS A 176 4.08 -8.21 7.30
CA LYS A 176 5.02 -7.67 8.30
C LYS A 176 4.45 -6.48 9.11
N THR A 177 3.14 -6.49 9.37
CA THR A 177 2.50 -5.61 10.37
C THR A 177 2.20 -6.37 11.65
N HIS A 178 1.82 -5.66 12.72
CA HIS A 178 1.53 -6.24 14.04
C HIS A 178 0.04 -6.13 14.42
N ILE A 179 -0.85 -6.30 13.44
CA ILE A 179 -2.29 -6.17 13.66
C ILE A 179 -2.74 -7.14 14.76
N GLU A 180 -3.44 -6.61 15.77
CA GLU A 180 -3.91 -7.41 16.88
C GLU A 180 -4.87 -8.51 16.43
N LYS A 181 -4.80 -9.68 17.08
CA LYS A 181 -5.66 -10.83 16.75
C LYS A 181 -7.16 -10.50 16.79
N SER A 182 -7.56 -9.67 17.75
CA SER A 182 -8.93 -9.15 17.89
C SER A 182 -9.36 -8.38 16.63
N HIS A 183 -8.48 -7.53 16.11
CA HIS A 183 -8.74 -6.74 14.93
C HIS A 183 -8.65 -7.56 13.64
N GLN A 184 -7.72 -8.51 13.54
CA GLN A 184 -7.68 -9.47 12.43
C GLN A 184 -9.01 -10.22 12.29
N LYS A 185 -9.60 -10.67 13.40
CA LYS A 185 -10.92 -11.31 13.43
C LYS A 185 -12.01 -10.35 12.93
N TYR A 186 -12.01 -9.11 13.40
CA TYR A 186 -12.95 -8.09 12.92
C TYR A 186 -12.86 -7.91 11.39
N LEU A 187 -11.65 -7.81 10.84
CA LEU A 187 -11.46 -7.67 9.39
C LEU A 187 -12.01 -8.89 8.65
N GLN A 188 -11.72 -10.10 9.11
CA GLN A 188 -12.23 -11.34 8.53
C GLN A 188 -13.76 -11.42 8.47
N GLU A 189 -14.43 -10.90 9.50
CA GLU A 189 -15.89 -10.94 9.61
C GLU A 189 -16.60 -9.79 8.88
N ASN A 190 -15.94 -8.62 8.72
CA ASN A 190 -16.62 -7.38 8.31
C ASN A 190 -16.09 -6.75 7.01
N CYS A 191 -14.89 -7.09 6.56
CA CYS A 191 -14.38 -6.63 5.27
C CYS A 191 -14.75 -7.64 4.17
N THR A 192 -15.18 -7.16 2.99
CA THR A 192 -15.38 -8.02 1.80
C THR A 192 -14.02 -8.42 1.23
N ILE A 193 -13.44 -9.49 1.77
CA ILE A 193 -12.04 -9.86 1.55
C ILE A 193 -11.85 -10.58 0.21
N LYS A 194 -11.38 -9.82 -0.79
CA LYS A 194 -10.31 -10.27 -1.70
C LYS A 194 -8.95 -9.72 -1.24
N THR A 195 -8.86 -9.35 0.03
CA THR A 195 -7.64 -8.91 0.72
C THR A 195 -6.69 -10.10 0.73
N LEU A 196 -5.61 -10.02 -0.04
CA LEU A 196 -4.46 -10.89 0.13
C LEU A 196 -3.91 -10.61 1.54
N PHE A 197 -4.42 -11.33 2.53
CA PHE A 197 -3.59 -11.69 3.64
C PHE A 197 -2.44 -12.49 3.03
N GLU A 198 -1.30 -11.86 2.79
CA GLU A 198 -0.07 -12.56 3.16
C GLU A 198 -0.19 -12.78 4.67
N LEU A 199 -0.90 -13.85 5.03
CA LEU A 199 -0.81 -14.45 6.34
C LEU A 199 0.69 -14.60 6.54
N SER A 200 1.26 -13.82 7.46
CA SER A 200 2.41 -14.32 8.18
C SER A 200 1.97 -15.70 8.65
N MET A 201 2.47 -16.75 8.00
CA MET A 201 2.31 -18.11 8.48
C MET A 201 2.65 -18.04 9.97
N PRO A 202 1.70 -18.32 10.88
CA PRO A 202 2.06 -18.38 12.28
C PRO A 202 3.15 -19.43 12.36
N SER A 203 4.32 -19.01 12.84
CA SER A 203 5.40 -19.92 13.19
C SER A 203 4.80 -21.02 14.06
N GLU A 204 4.96 -22.26 13.57
CA GLU A 204 4.74 -23.53 14.26
C GLU A 204 3.89 -23.47 15.54
N LYS A 205 2.60 -23.84 15.43
CA LYS A 205 1.90 -24.68 16.43
C LYS A 205 0.51 -25.09 15.92
N SER A 206 0.48 -26.33 15.42
CA SER A 206 -0.65 -27.26 15.36
C SER A 206 -2.03 -26.67 15.02
N PHE A 207 -2.45 -26.86 13.77
CA PHE A 207 -3.88 -26.85 13.43
C PHE A 207 -4.55 -28.11 14.00
N ARG A 208 -5.56 -27.94 14.85
CA ARG A 208 -6.60 -28.96 15.06
C ARG A 208 -7.69 -28.72 14.05
N ILE A 209 -7.86 -29.65 13.11
CA ILE A 209 -9.02 -29.72 12.24
C ILE A 209 -10.18 -30.24 13.10
N VAL A 210 -11.23 -29.45 13.25
CA VAL A 210 -12.52 -29.93 13.77
C VAL A 210 -13.31 -30.36 12.55
N ASP A 211 -13.65 -31.64 12.50
CA ASP A 211 -14.50 -32.24 11.46
C ASP A 211 -15.88 -31.55 11.48
N ASP A 212 -16.22 -30.87 10.38
CA ASP A 212 -17.59 -30.54 10.05
C ASP A 212 -17.87 -31.03 8.62
N ASP A 213 -18.86 -31.92 8.50
CA ASP A 213 -19.10 -32.86 7.39
C ASP A 213 -19.69 -32.21 6.12
N ARG A 214 -19.31 -30.96 5.79
CA ARG A 214 -19.84 -30.25 4.62
C ARG A 214 -18.75 -29.67 3.74
N TRP A 215 -18.03 -30.55 3.04
CA TRP A 215 -17.13 -30.14 1.96
C TRP A 215 -17.87 -30.06 0.62
N ASN A 216 -17.99 -28.84 0.09
CA ASN A 216 -18.47 -28.58 -1.27
C ASN A 216 -17.34 -28.81 -2.31
N LEU A 217 -17.70 -29.27 -3.51
CA LEU A 217 -16.82 -29.60 -4.64
C LEU A 217 -15.83 -28.49 -5.05
N SER A 218 -16.09 -27.23 -4.71
CA SER A 218 -15.21 -26.09 -5.00
C SER A 218 -13.89 -26.14 -4.23
N VAL A 219 -13.87 -26.70 -3.01
CA VAL A 219 -12.64 -26.79 -2.20
C VAL A 219 -11.65 -27.81 -2.80
N TRP A 220 -12.18 -28.88 -3.41
CA TRP A 220 -11.34 -29.88 -4.08
C TRP A 220 -10.61 -29.31 -5.29
N PHE A 221 -11.20 -28.35 -5.98
CA PHE A 221 -10.57 -27.67 -7.12
C PHE A 221 -9.39 -26.79 -6.67
N TYR A 222 -9.53 -26.08 -5.55
CA TYR A 222 -8.45 -25.28 -4.96
C TYR A 222 -7.30 -26.15 -4.43
N LEU A 223 -7.61 -27.29 -3.82
CA LEU A 223 -6.59 -28.24 -3.35
C LEU A 223 -5.83 -28.91 -4.51
N LEU A 224 -6.49 -29.16 -5.64
CA LEU A 224 -5.82 -29.69 -6.84
C LEU A 224 -4.83 -28.68 -7.43
N ILE A 225 -5.21 -27.40 -7.51
CA ILE A 225 -4.35 -26.33 -8.03
C ILE A 225 -3.13 -26.11 -7.11
N LEU A 226 -3.33 -26.13 -5.80
CA LEU A 226 -2.24 -26.04 -4.82
C LEU A 226 -1.28 -27.24 -4.91
N SER A 227 -1.78 -28.44 -5.24
CA SER A 227 -0.94 -29.64 -5.37
C SER A 227 0.02 -29.60 -6.56
N SER A 228 -0.40 -28.98 -7.67
CA SER A 228 0.42 -28.85 -8.88
C SER A 228 1.54 -27.81 -8.75
N ILE A 229 1.44 -26.88 -7.80
CA ILE A 229 2.39 -25.77 -7.64
C ILE A 229 3.50 -26.10 -6.63
N LEU A 230 3.24 -26.99 -5.67
CA LEU A 230 4.16 -27.22 -4.54
C LEU A 230 4.93 -28.55 -4.56
N ASN A 231 4.81 -29.35 -5.62
CA ASN A 231 5.51 -30.64 -5.76
C ASN A 231 5.33 -31.56 -4.52
N VAL A 232 4.12 -31.58 -3.94
CA VAL A 232 3.80 -32.30 -2.68
C VAL A 232 3.20 -33.70 -2.95
N GLY A 233 3.63 -34.36 -4.02
CA GLY A 233 3.03 -35.61 -4.51
C GLY A 233 2.95 -36.73 -3.46
N LEU A 234 3.87 -36.77 -2.50
CA LEU A 234 3.90 -37.78 -1.44
C LEU A 234 2.83 -37.57 -0.34
N PHE A 235 2.44 -36.32 -0.06
CA PHE A 235 1.48 -36.03 1.01
C PHE A 235 0.03 -36.30 0.60
N ILE A 236 -0.29 -36.02 -0.67
CA ILE A 236 -1.61 -36.33 -1.25
C ILE A 236 -1.78 -37.84 -1.48
N TYR A 237 -0.70 -38.54 -1.88
CA TYR A 237 -0.70 -39.99 -1.96
C TYR A 237 -0.92 -40.65 -0.60
N ALA A 238 -0.29 -40.13 0.47
CA ALA A 238 -0.50 -40.62 1.84
C ALA A 238 -1.96 -40.43 2.32
N LEU A 239 -2.58 -39.29 2.01
CA LEU A 239 -4.00 -39.04 2.31
C LEU A 239 -4.94 -39.93 1.50
N PHE A 240 -4.58 -40.25 0.25
CA PHE A 240 -5.34 -41.18 -0.59
C PHE A 240 -5.26 -42.62 -0.05
N VAL A 241 -4.08 -43.07 0.40
CA VAL A 241 -3.90 -44.40 1.03
C VAL A 241 -4.61 -44.48 2.38
N ALA A 242 -4.58 -43.42 3.19
CA ALA A 242 -5.27 -43.36 4.48
C ALA A 242 -6.80 -43.42 4.32
N LYS A 243 -7.38 -42.71 3.34
CA LYS A 243 -8.81 -42.80 3.03
C LYS A 243 -9.23 -44.16 2.50
N LYS A 244 -8.38 -44.85 1.72
CA LYS A 244 -8.69 -46.19 1.21
C LYS A 244 -8.73 -47.24 2.33
N LYS A 245 -7.94 -47.06 3.40
CA LYS A 245 -7.95 -47.94 4.59
C LYS A 245 -9.22 -47.73 5.44
N ILE A 246 -9.60 -46.48 5.67
CA ILE A 246 -10.83 -46.12 6.42
C ILE A 246 -12.10 -46.53 5.66
N PHE A 247 -12.10 -46.45 4.32
CA PHE A 247 -13.22 -46.90 3.50
C PHE A 247 -13.36 -48.42 3.46
N LYS A 248 -12.24 -49.17 3.53
CA LYS A 248 -12.24 -50.63 3.56
C LYS A 248 -12.67 -51.19 4.92
N GLU A 249 -12.37 -50.49 6.02
CA GLU A 249 -12.81 -50.86 7.37
C GLU A 249 -14.30 -50.60 7.60
N ARG A 250 -14.90 -49.61 6.92
CA ARG A 250 -16.35 -49.33 6.99
C ARG A 250 -17.23 -50.29 6.15
N LEU A 251 -16.68 -51.03 5.21
CA LEU A 251 -17.41 -52.00 4.38
C LEU A 251 -17.51 -53.41 5.00
N ASN A 252 -16.81 -53.68 6.11
CA ASN A 252 -16.87 -54.97 6.82
C ASN A 252 -17.81 -54.95 8.04
N CYS A 253 -18.63 -53.90 8.21
CA CYS A 253 -19.60 -53.77 9.30
C CYS A 253 -21.06 -53.62 8.81
N PHE A 254 -21.39 -54.19 7.65
CA PHE A 254 -22.78 -54.45 7.23
C PHE A 254 -22.89 -55.87 6.68
#